data_AF-A0A9E7A909-F1
#
_entry.id   AF-A0A9E7A909-F1
#
_cell.length_a   1.000
_cell.length_b   1.000
_cell.length_c   1.000
_cell.angle_alpha   90.00
_cell.angle_beta   90.00
_cell.angle_gamma   90.00
#
_symmetry.space_group_name_H-M   'P 1'
#
loop_
_entity.id
_entity.type
_entity.pdbx_description
1 polymer ?
#
loop_
_entity_poly.entity_id
_entity_poly.type
_entity_poly.pdbx_seq_one_letter_code
_entity_poly.pdbx_strand_id
1 'polypeptide(L)'
;MDEELLAAFREEFAALCASLAVAEDMPVAQRLLAQLVAMAEGMEMAPLLARLRECQAEESLPALRDAIRALAEDEPTEARPIRTLIVDDSAMMRRLLRGILALDPRFSVVGEAVDGAMGLSAMAELQPDLTLLDLEMPVLDGMGFLAEWALSGHGQVVVVSSAAHPGSPAALEVLRRGAWAAVAKPSGALSPDLAERSGAEILATAREAVGAG
;
A
#
# COMPACT_ATOMS: atom_id res chain seq x y z
N MET A 1 2.08 10.65 -17.62
CA MET A 1 1.52 9.97 -18.81
C MET A 1 0.24 10.69 -19.19
N ASP A 2 -0.01 10.92 -20.49
CA ASP A 2 -1.28 11.52 -20.93
C ASP A 2 -2.40 10.45 -20.90
N GLU A 3 -3.63 10.87 -20.65
CA GLU A 3 -4.82 10.02 -20.47
C GLU A 3 -5.13 9.20 -21.73
N GLU A 4 -4.87 9.77 -22.91
CA GLU A 4 -5.05 9.10 -24.21
C GLU A 4 -4.06 7.94 -24.39
N LEU A 5 -2.80 8.13 -23.97
CA LEU A 5 -1.77 7.08 -24.06
C LEU A 5 -2.08 5.92 -23.11
N LEU A 6 -2.57 6.23 -21.90
CA LEU A 6 -2.99 5.22 -20.93
C LEU A 6 -4.23 4.45 -21.41
N ALA A 7 -5.17 5.12 -22.08
CA ALA A 7 -6.34 4.47 -22.66
C ALA A 7 -5.94 3.46 -23.76
N ALA A 8 -5.05 3.86 -24.67
CA ALA A 8 -4.53 2.97 -25.70
C ALA A 8 -3.81 1.75 -25.11
N PHE A 9 -2.97 1.97 -24.10
CA PHE A 9 -2.29 0.89 -23.38
C PHE A 9 -3.28 -0.09 -22.72
N ARG A 10 -4.34 0.40 -22.07
CA ARG A 10 -5.36 -0.46 -21.45
C ARG A 10 -6.06 -1.35 -22.47
N GLU A 11 -6.41 -0.79 -23.63
CA GLU A 11 -7.07 -1.54 -24.71
C GLU A 11 -6.17 -2.66 -25.25
N GLU A 12 -4.90 -2.35 -25.53
CA GLU A 12 -3.94 -3.32 -26.03
C GLU A 12 -3.61 -4.40 -24.99
N PHE A 13 -3.47 -4.01 -23.72
CA PHE A 13 -3.30 -4.94 -22.59
C PHE A 13 -4.46 -5.92 -22.47
N ALA A 14 -5.70 -5.42 -22.45
CA ALA A 14 -6.88 -6.26 -22.34
C ALA A 14 -6.97 -7.27 -23.50
N ALA A 15 -6.65 -6.84 -24.73
CA ALA A 15 -6.64 -7.70 -25.90
C ALA A 15 -5.59 -8.82 -25.82
N LEU A 16 -4.39 -8.52 -25.34
CA LEU A 16 -3.33 -9.52 -25.14
C LEU A 16 -3.68 -10.50 -24.03
N CYS A 17 -4.21 -10.04 -22.90
CA CYS A 17 -4.68 -10.90 -21.81
C CYS A 17 -5.80 -11.84 -22.27
N ALA A 18 -6.78 -11.33 -23.03
CA ALA A 18 -7.85 -12.16 -23.60
C ALA A 18 -7.31 -13.23 -24.56
N SER A 19 -6.32 -12.88 -25.40
CA SER A 19 -5.66 -13.80 -26.31
C SER A 19 -4.89 -14.90 -25.57
N LEU A 20 -4.21 -14.53 -24.48
CA LEU A 20 -3.45 -15.47 -23.66
C LEU A 20 -4.38 -16.42 -22.89
N ALA A 21 -5.51 -15.92 -22.37
CA ALA A 21 -6.51 -16.73 -21.68
C ALA A 21 -7.03 -17.92 -22.52
N VAL A 22 -7.03 -17.80 -23.85
CA VAL A 22 -7.46 -18.84 -24.79
C VAL A 22 -6.30 -19.54 -25.53
N ALA A 23 -5.05 -19.22 -25.22
CA ALA A 23 -3.88 -19.77 -25.92
C ALA A 23 -3.84 -21.31 -25.88
N GLU A 24 -3.66 -21.96 -27.03
CA GLU A 24 -3.79 -23.42 -27.16
C GLU A 24 -2.63 -24.22 -26.55
N ASP A 25 -1.43 -23.62 -26.48
CA ASP A 25 -0.22 -24.23 -25.96
C ASP A 25 0.70 -23.23 -25.22
N MET A 26 1.64 -23.75 -24.41
CA MET A 26 2.59 -22.93 -23.66
C MET A 26 3.46 -22.03 -24.55
N PRO A 27 4.03 -22.49 -25.69
CA PRO A 27 4.79 -21.62 -26.58
C PRO A 27 4.00 -20.40 -27.10
N VAL A 28 2.72 -20.55 -27.43
CA VAL A 28 1.84 -19.43 -27.80
C VAL A 28 1.65 -18.50 -26.61
N ALA A 29 1.31 -19.05 -25.44
CA ALA A 29 1.09 -18.26 -24.24
C ALA A 29 2.34 -17.47 -23.80
N GLN A 30 3.53 -18.08 -23.89
CA GLN A 30 4.82 -17.43 -23.58
C GLN A 30 5.14 -16.28 -24.54
N ARG A 31 4.82 -16.40 -25.83
CA ARG A 31 5.00 -15.30 -26.79
C ARG A 31 4.08 -14.11 -26.48
N LEU A 32 2.82 -14.39 -26.15
CA LEU A 32 1.85 -13.36 -25.75
C LEU A 32 2.26 -12.69 -24.43
N LEU A 33 2.73 -13.48 -23.46
CA LEU A 33 3.25 -12.97 -22.20
C LEU A 33 4.48 -12.07 -22.40
N ALA A 34 5.39 -12.45 -23.30
CA ALA A 34 6.55 -11.61 -23.64
C ALA A 34 6.13 -10.27 -24.28
N GLN A 35 5.06 -10.25 -25.09
CA GLN A 35 4.49 -9.00 -25.62
C GLN A 35 3.93 -8.11 -24.52
N LEU A 36 3.18 -8.68 -23.57
CA LEU A 36 2.68 -7.94 -22.39
C LEU A 36 3.82 -7.29 -21.60
N VAL A 37 4.91 -8.04 -21.38
CA VAL A 37 6.10 -7.53 -20.67
C VAL A 37 6.74 -6.39 -21.45
N ALA A 38 7.03 -6.56 -22.74
CA ALA A 38 7.66 -5.52 -23.54
C ALA A 38 6.82 -4.22 -23.59
N MET A 39 5.49 -4.37 -23.65
CA MET A 39 4.56 -3.24 -23.62
C MET A 39 4.58 -2.53 -22.26
N ALA A 40 4.56 -3.27 -21.14
CA ALA A 40 4.67 -2.70 -19.81
C ALA A 40 6.04 -2.04 -19.55
N GLU A 41 7.13 -2.58 -20.12
CA GLU A 41 8.47 -1.98 -20.07
C GLU A 41 8.53 -0.66 -20.84
N GLY A 42 7.95 -0.59 -22.03
CA GLY A 42 7.87 0.63 -22.83
C GLY A 42 7.10 1.77 -22.15
N MET A 43 6.22 1.41 -21.21
CA MET A 43 5.43 2.33 -20.40
C MET A 43 5.99 2.56 -18.99
N GLU A 44 7.14 1.97 -18.67
CA GLU A 44 7.77 2.03 -17.34
C GLU A 44 6.84 1.61 -16.17
N MET A 45 5.93 0.66 -16.41
CA MET A 45 4.89 0.22 -15.47
C MET A 45 5.43 -0.78 -14.43
N ALA A 46 6.28 -0.30 -13.51
CA ALA A 46 6.97 -1.16 -12.54
C ALA A 46 6.07 -2.13 -11.73
N PRO A 47 4.88 -1.72 -11.22
CA PRO A 47 4.00 -2.64 -10.50
C PRO A 47 3.48 -3.78 -11.38
N LEU A 48 3.10 -3.46 -12.63
CA LEU A 48 2.62 -4.44 -13.59
C LEU A 48 3.74 -5.41 -14.01
N LEU A 49 4.96 -4.90 -14.19
CA LEU A 49 6.14 -5.72 -14.50
C LEU A 49 6.45 -6.73 -13.40
N ALA A 50 6.25 -6.38 -12.13
CA ALA A 50 6.43 -7.33 -11.02
C ALA A 50 5.47 -8.52 -11.14
N ARG A 51 4.17 -8.26 -11.38
CA ARG A 51 3.15 -9.29 -11.53
C ARG A 51 3.33 -10.15 -12.78
N LEU A 52 3.75 -9.53 -13.89
CA LEU A 52 4.03 -10.25 -15.13
C LEU A 52 5.22 -11.22 -14.97
N ARG A 53 6.23 -10.87 -14.15
CA ARG A 53 7.35 -11.78 -13.84
C ARG A 53 6.91 -13.02 -13.05
N GLU A 54 5.94 -12.87 -12.15
CA GLU A 54 5.34 -14.01 -11.46
C GLU A 54 4.63 -14.94 -12.46
N CYS A 55 3.86 -14.37 -13.40
CA CYS A 55 3.23 -15.13 -14.48
C CYS A 55 4.26 -15.88 -15.36
N GLN A 56 5.45 -15.30 -15.59
CA GLN A 56 6.51 -15.94 -16.39
C GLN A 56 7.10 -17.19 -15.71
N ALA A 57 6.96 -17.33 -14.39
CA ALA A 57 7.43 -18.49 -13.65
C ALA A 57 6.48 -19.70 -13.78
N GLU A 58 5.29 -19.51 -14.34
CA GLU A 58 4.29 -20.58 -14.46
C GLU A 58 4.68 -21.62 -15.51
N GLU A 59 4.72 -22.89 -15.10
CA GLU A 59 5.12 -24.02 -15.94
C GLU A 59 3.91 -24.72 -16.61
N SER A 60 2.68 -24.33 -16.27
CA SER A 60 1.46 -24.96 -16.79
C SER A 60 0.47 -23.93 -17.34
N LEU A 61 -0.19 -24.28 -18.46
CA LEU A 61 -1.20 -23.43 -19.07
C LEU A 61 -2.38 -23.06 -18.15
N PRO A 62 -2.95 -23.99 -17.35
CA PRO A 62 -4.04 -23.65 -16.45
C PRO A 62 -3.63 -22.58 -15.43
N ALA A 63 -2.47 -22.76 -14.76
CA ALA A 63 -1.99 -21.81 -13.77
C ALA A 63 -1.69 -20.44 -14.38
N LEU A 64 -1.02 -20.42 -15.54
CA LEU A 64 -0.76 -19.19 -16.28
C LEU A 64 -2.06 -18.46 -16.68
N ARG A 65 -3.09 -19.19 -17.13
CA ARG A 65 -4.39 -18.60 -17.50
C ARG A 65 -5.11 -18.00 -16.29
N ASP A 66 -5.06 -18.68 -15.15
CA ASP A 66 -5.67 -18.17 -13.92
C ASP A 66 -4.93 -16.90 -13.44
N ALA A 67 -3.59 -16.91 -13.48
CA ALA A 67 -2.76 -15.75 -13.16
C ALA A 67 -3.05 -14.55 -14.08
N ILE A 68 -3.18 -14.78 -15.40
CA ILE A 68 -3.48 -13.73 -16.37
C ILE A 68 -4.92 -13.22 -16.26
N ARG A 69 -5.87 -14.08 -15.89
CA ARG A 69 -7.24 -13.63 -15.61
C ARG A 69 -7.25 -12.71 -14.39
N ALA A 70 -6.60 -13.10 -13.29
CA ALA A 70 -6.46 -12.25 -12.11
C ALA A 70 -5.75 -10.93 -12.44
N LEU A 71 -4.74 -10.98 -13.33
CA LEU A 71 -4.04 -9.80 -13.83
C LEU A 71 -4.91 -8.88 -14.70
N ALA A 72 -5.90 -9.42 -15.41
CA ALA A 72 -6.79 -8.66 -16.29
C ALA A 72 -8.03 -8.11 -15.57
N GLU A 73 -8.49 -8.81 -14.52
CA GLU A 73 -9.56 -8.34 -13.63
C GLU A 73 -9.10 -7.11 -12.83
N ASP A 74 -7.83 -7.07 -12.45
CA ASP A 74 -7.18 -5.84 -12.04
C ASP A 74 -6.87 -5.02 -13.29
N GLU A 75 -7.66 -3.99 -13.61
CA GLU A 75 -7.32 -3.07 -14.70
C GLU A 75 -5.83 -2.66 -14.58
N PRO A 76 -5.06 -2.63 -15.69
CA PRO A 76 -3.69 -2.13 -15.69
C PRO A 76 -3.71 -0.59 -15.61
N THR A 77 -4.48 -0.06 -14.67
CA THR A 77 -4.27 1.25 -14.09
C THR A 77 -2.87 1.27 -13.49
N GLU A 78 -2.16 2.39 -13.59
CA GLU A 78 -1.16 2.73 -12.57
C GLU A 78 -1.80 2.36 -11.24
N ALA A 79 -1.30 1.32 -10.54
CA ALA A 79 -1.94 0.80 -9.34
C ALA A 79 -2.30 2.01 -8.49
N ARG A 80 -3.61 2.26 -8.29
CA ARG A 80 -4.05 3.54 -7.74
C ARG A 80 -3.20 3.80 -6.50
N PRO A 81 -2.51 4.94 -6.39
CA PRO A 81 -1.59 5.13 -5.28
C PRO A 81 -2.35 4.91 -3.98
N ILE A 82 -1.84 4.01 -3.14
CA ILE A 82 -2.37 3.69 -1.82
C ILE A 82 -2.46 5.00 -1.05
N ARG A 83 -3.69 5.42 -0.78
CA ARG A 83 -3.98 6.75 -0.24
C ARG A 83 -3.75 6.70 1.25
N THR A 84 -2.67 7.33 1.71
CA THR A 84 -2.25 7.27 3.11
C THR A 84 -2.54 8.59 3.82
N LEU A 85 -3.19 8.51 4.98
CA LEU A 85 -3.34 9.59 5.93
C LEU A 85 -2.28 9.45 7.04
N ILE A 86 -1.65 10.56 7.45
CA ILE A 86 -0.74 10.57 8.60
C ILE A 86 -1.36 11.41 9.72
N VAL A 87 -1.49 10.85 10.92
CA VAL A 87 -2.05 11.52 12.09
C VAL A 87 -1.02 11.48 13.22
N ASP A 88 -0.33 12.59 13.45
CA ASP A 88 0.72 12.74 14.45
C ASP A 88 0.90 14.24 14.79
N ASP A 89 1.01 14.60 16.06
CA ASP A 89 1.13 15.99 16.50
C ASP A 89 2.52 16.60 16.16
N SER A 90 3.55 15.77 16.05
CA SER A 90 4.91 16.16 15.71
C SER A 90 5.09 16.39 14.22
N ALA A 91 5.27 17.65 13.84
CA ALA A 91 5.59 18.04 12.46
C ALA A 91 6.88 17.36 11.94
N MET A 92 7.83 17.07 12.84
CA MET A 92 9.04 16.32 12.48
C MET A 92 8.71 14.87 12.13
N MET A 93 7.86 14.21 12.92
CA MET A 93 7.47 12.83 12.67
C MET A 93 6.67 12.70 11.38
N ARG A 94 5.71 13.61 11.12
CA ARG A 94 4.97 13.62 9.84
C ARG A 94 5.89 13.75 8.62
N ARG A 95 6.89 14.63 8.69
CA ARG A 95 7.91 14.77 7.61
C ARG A 95 8.70 13.48 7.42
N LEU A 96 9.10 12.84 8.52
CA LEU A 96 9.85 11.58 8.49
C LEU A 96 9.01 10.45 7.89
N LEU A 97 7.78 10.27 8.36
CA LEU A 97 6.84 9.26 7.86
C LEU A 97 6.54 9.45 6.37
N ARG A 98 6.36 10.71 5.92
CA ARG A 98 6.22 11.03 4.50
C ARG A 98 7.46 10.61 3.70
N GLY A 99 8.66 10.85 4.25
CA GLY A 99 9.92 10.42 3.65
C GLY A 99 10.04 8.90 3.56
N ILE A 100 9.64 8.16 4.60
CA ILE A 100 9.61 6.69 4.58
C ILE A 100 8.65 6.18 3.50
N LEU A 101 7.42 6.69 3.47
CA LEU A 101 6.42 6.26 2.48
C LEU A 101 6.87 6.56 1.05
N ALA A 102 7.56 7.68 0.84
CA ALA A 102 8.10 8.05 -0.48
C ALA A 102 9.18 7.09 -1.02
N LEU A 103 9.72 6.18 -0.19
CA LEU A 103 10.61 5.11 -0.65
C LEU A 103 9.88 4.05 -1.48
N ASP A 104 8.54 4.02 -1.43
CA ASP A 104 7.71 3.14 -2.23
C ASP A 104 6.67 3.97 -3.01
N PRO A 105 6.80 4.08 -4.35
CA PRO A 105 5.94 4.94 -5.16
C PRO A 105 4.47 4.50 -5.19
N ARG A 106 4.15 3.31 -4.65
CA ARG A 106 2.77 2.86 -4.52
C ARG A 106 2.00 3.64 -3.45
N PHE A 107 2.66 4.30 -2.49
CA PHE A 107 1.98 5.10 -1.47
C PHE A 107 1.91 6.57 -1.87
N SER A 108 0.76 7.20 -1.61
CA SER A 108 0.56 8.64 -1.77
C SER A 108 -0.05 9.22 -0.50
N VAL A 109 0.64 10.18 0.11
CA VAL A 109 0.11 10.87 1.30
C VAL A 109 -0.95 11.87 0.86
N VAL A 110 -2.21 11.57 1.17
CA VAL A 110 -3.37 12.37 0.75
C VAL A 110 -3.78 13.42 1.78
N GLY A 111 -3.30 13.30 3.02
CA GLY A 111 -3.61 14.24 4.09
C GLY A 111 -2.72 14.06 5.31
N GLU A 112 -2.72 15.09 6.15
CA GLU A 112 -2.04 15.10 7.44
C GLU A 112 -2.93 15.74 8.51
N ALA A 113 -2.92 15.19 9.71
CA ALA A 113 -3.61 15.73 10.87
C ALA A 113 -2.67 15.77 12.09
N VAL A 114 -2.96 16.70 13.01
CA VAL A 114 -2.13 16.96 14.21
C VAL A 114 -2.76 16.41 15.50
N ASP A 115 -3.97 15.87 15.40
CA ASP A 115 -4.69 15.22 16.48
C ASP A 115 -5.74 14.25 15.91
N GLY A 116 -6.31 13.41 16.78
CA GLY A 116 -7.27 12.40 16.37
C GLY A 116 -8.59 12.97 15.83
N ALA A 117 -9.04 14.13 16.29
CA ALA A 117 -10.31 14.70 15.83
C ALA A 117 -10.18 15.23 14.40
N MET A 118 -9.08 15.94 14.11
CA MET A 118 -8.71 16.31 12.75
C MET A 118 -8.46 15.07 11.88
N GLY A 119 -7.85 14.03 12.44
CA GLY A 119 -7.62 12.76 11.75
C GLY A 119 -8.93 12.10 11.29
N LEU A 120 -9.93 12.00 12.16
CA LEU A 120 -11.23 11.41 11.82
C LEU A 120 -11.97 12.25 10.77
N SER A 121 -11.93 13.58 10.89
CA SER A 121 -12.50 14.48 9.89
C SER A 121 -11.84 14.30 8.53
N ALA A 122 -10.50 14.26 8.49
CA ALA A 122 -9.74 14.04 7.27
C ALA A 122 -9.99 12.65 6.69
N MET A 123 -10.14 11.61 7.53
CA MET A 123 -10.47 10.26 7.08
C MET A 123 -11.85 10.22 6.41
N ALA A 124 -12.85 10.90 6.98
CA ALA A 124 -14.19 10.95 6.40
C ALA A 124 -14.20 11.65 5.03
N GLU A 125 -13.46 12.76 4.90
CA GLU A 125 -13.36 13.53 3.66
C GLU A 125 -12.50 12.82 2.60
N LEU A 126 -11.33 12.34 3.01
CA LEU A 126 -10.33 11.81 2.09
C LEU A 126 -10.52 10.33 1.82
N GLN A 127 -11.19 9.54 2.68
CA GLN A 127 -11.36 8.10 2.48
C GLN A 127 -10.03 7.38 2.19
N PRO A 128 -9.02 7.48 3.06
CA PRO A 128 -7.71 6.86 2.85
C PRO A 128 -7.78 5.33 2.91
N ASP A 129 -6.89 4.66 2.16
CA ASP A 129 -6.70 3.22 2.21
C ASP A 129 -5.90 2.78 3.45
N LEU A 130 -5.01 3.66 3.93
CA LEU A 130 -4.14 3.43 5.08
C LEU A 130 -4.07 4.68 5.96
N THR A 131 -4.04 4.51 7.28
CA THR A 131 -3.72 5.58 8.23
C THR A 131 -2.52 5.18 9.08
N LEU A 132 -1.49 6.02 9.11
CA LEU A 132 -0.42 5.94 10.11
C LEU A 132 -0.80 6.84 11.29
N LEU A 133 -0.96 6.25 12.47
CA LEU A 133 -1.56 6.90 13.63
C LEU A 133 -0.60 6.91 14.83
N ASP A 134 -0.38 8.07 15.42
CA ASP A 134 0.22 8.17 16.75
C ASP A 134 -0.81 7.96 17.88
N LEU A 135 -0.34 7.50 19.04
CA LEU A 135 -1.17 7.38 20.24
C LEU A 135 -1.19 8.66 21.09
N GLU A 136 -0.07 9.37 21.18
CA GLU A 136 0.09 10.47 22.14
C GLU A 136 -0.12 11.82 21.46
N MET A 137 -1.37 12.26 21.37
CA MET A 137 -1.76 13.51 20.70
C MET A 137 -2.71 14.34 21.56
N PRO A 138 -2.77 15.68 21.39
CA PRO A 138 -3.72 16.53 22.08
C PRO A 138 -5.16 16.32 21.59
N VAL A 139 -6.15 16.88 22.30
CA VAL A 139 -7.58 16.88 21.94
C VAL A 139 -8.22 15.50 21.94
N LEU A 140 -7.94 14.68 20.93
CA LEU A 140 -8.34 13.27 20.84
C LEU A 140 -7.08 12.45 20.59
N ASP A 141 -6.75 11.58 21.53
CA ASP A 141 -5.59 10.70 21.45
C ASP A 141 -5.83 9.54 20.47
N GLY A 142 -4.78 8.76 20.17
CA GLY A 142 -4.92 7.67 19.19
C GLY A 142 -5.82 6.53 19.67
N MET A 143 -5.99 6.34 20.99
CA MET A 143 -6.92 5.35 21.52
C MET A 143 -8.38 5.79 21.32
N GLY A 144 -8.67 7.07 21.54
CA GLY A 144 -9.96 7.68 21.23
C GLY A 144 -10.25 7.67 19.72
N PHE A 145 -9.25 7.98 18.90
CA PHE A 145 -9.34 7.83 17.45
C PHE A 145 -9.74 6.41 17.05
N LEU A 146 -9.05 5.39 17.57
CA LEU A 146 -9.32 3.99 17.26
C LEU A 146 -10.73 3.55 17.69
N ALA A 147 -11.23 4.07 18.82
CA ALA A 147 -12.59 3.77 19.28
C ALA A 147 -13.65 4.31 18.32
N GLU A 148 -13.52 5.54 17.85
CA GLU A 148 -14.44 6.14 16.86
C GLU A 148 -14.29 5.50 15.47
N TRP A 149 -13.04 5.24 15.07
CA TRP A 149 -12.72 4.55 13.81
C TRP A 149 -13.34 3.14 13.76
N ALA A 150 -13.30 2.38 14.86
CA ALA A 150 -13.88 1.03 14.90
C ALA A 150 -15.41 1.01 14.65
N LEU A 151 -16.10 2.14 14.83
CA LEU A 151 -17.55 2.23 14.62
C LEU A 151 -17.93 2.50 13.16
N SER A 152 -17.11 3.24 12.41
CA SER A 152 -17.50 3.79 11.10
C SER A 152 -16.36 4.08 10.13
N GLY A 153 -15.13 3.77 10.52
CA GLY A 153 -13.93 4.07 9.75
C GLY A 153 -13.75 3.19 8.52
N HIS A 154 -12.80 3.60 7.68
CA HIS A 154 -12.41 2.89 6.46
C HIS A 154 -10.88 2.79 6.40
N GLY A 155 -10.41 1.90 5.53
CA GLY A 155 -8.98 1.65 5.37
C GLY A 155 -8.35 0.95 6.58
N GLN A 156 -7.08 0.60 6.44
CA GLN A 156 -6.29 -0.01 7.51
C GLN A 156 -5.69 1.06 8.41
N VAL A 157 -5.53 0.76 9.70
CA VAL A 157 -4.81 1.63 10.64
C VAL A 157 -3.57 0.91 11.14
N VAL A 158 -2.41 1.54 10.98
CA VAL A 158 -1.14 1.11 11.58
C VAL A 158 -0.74 2.16 12.60
N VAL A 159 -0.61 1.73 13.86
CA VAL A 159 -0.16 2.63 14.92
C VAL A 159 1.35 2.74 14.88
N VAL A 160 1.87 3.96 14.87
CA VAL A 160 3.30 4.26 14.95
C VAL A 160 3.52 5.10 16.20
N SER A 161 3.95 4.48 17.30
CA SER A 161 4.06 5.17 18.60
C SER A 161 5.28 4.73 19.39
N SER A 162 5.83 5.63 20.20
CA SER A 162 6.87 5.31 21.19
C SER A 162 6.32 4.49 22.37
N ALA A 163 5.01 4.58 22.63
CA ALA A 163 4.34 3.87 23.72
C ALA A 163 3.96 2.42 23.37
N ALA A 164 3.93 2.07 22.08
CA ALA A 164 3.39 0.81 21.58
C ALA A 164 4.47 -0.08 20.94
N HIS A 165 5.42 -0.56 21.76
CA HIS A 165 6.38 -1.57 21.33
C HIS A 165 5.78 -2.98 21.37
N PRO A 166 6.32 -3.95 20.60
CA PRO A 166 5.84 -5.33 20.61
C PRO A 166 5.74 -5.90 22.02
N GLY A 167 4.59 -6.52 22.34
CA GLY A 167 4.29 -7.11 23.65
C GLY A 167 3.92 -6.12 24.76
N SER A 168 3.90 -4.80 24.50
CA SER A 168 3.40 -3.82 25.47
C SER A 168 1.88 -3.94 25.66
N PRO A 169 1.34 -3.58 26.84
CA PRO A 169 -0.10 -3.50 27.05
C PRO A 169 -0.79 -2.55 26.05
N ALA A 170 -0.12 -1.44 25.69
CA ALA A 170 -0.61 -0.50 24.70
C ALA A 170 -0.73 -1.13 23.31
N ALA A 171 0.30 -1.86 22.85
CA ALA A 171 0.25 -2.56 21.56
C ALA A 171 -0.86 -3.62 21.53
N LEU A 172 -1.08 -4.36 22.62
CA LEU A 172 -2.16 -5.33 22.71
C LEU A 172 -3.53 -4.64 22.62
N GLU A 173 -3.72 -3.51 23.29
CA GLU A 173 -4.99 -2.79 23.26
C GLU A 173 -5.28 -2.16 21.89
N VAL A 174 -4.26 -1.66 21.20
CA VAL A 174 -4.34 -1.19 19.81
C VAL A 174 -4.86 -2.30 18.88
N LEU A 175 -4.29 -3.50 18.97
CA LEU A 175 -4.74 -4.65 18.18
C LEU A 175 -6.18 -5.06 18.52
N ARG A 176 -6.56 -5.01 19.81
CA ARG A 176 -7.94 -5.31 20.24
C ARG A 176 -8.97 -4.32 19.69
N ARG A 177 -8.55 -3.10 19.34
CA ARG A 177 -9.38 -2.08 18.70
C ARG A 177 -9.44 -2.22 17.17
N GLY A 178 -8.78 -3.24 16.61
CA GLY A 178 -8.85 -3.57 15.18
C GLY A 178 -7.77 -2.93 14.32
N ALA A 179 -6.83 -2.17 14.91
CA ALA A 179 -5.66 -1.72 14.15
C ALA A 179 -4.86 -2.94 13.65
N TRP A 180 -4.30 -2.81 12.46
CA TRP A 180 -3.52 -3.87 11.82
C TRP A 180 -2.28 -4.25 12.64
N ALA A 181 -1.55 -3.24 13.09
CA ALA A 181 -0.30 -3.41 13.81
C ALA A 181 0.02 -2.18 14.67
N ALA A 182 0.93 -2.39 15.62
CA ALA A 182 1.61 -1.33 16.35
C ALA A 182 3.12 -1.46 16.11
N VAL A 183 3.73 -0.38 15.62
CA VAL A 183 5.15 -0.28 15.30
C VAL A 183 5.77 0.84 16.15
N ALA A 184 7.00 0.62 16.60
CA ALA A 184 7.71 1.64 17.35
C ALA A 184 8.06 2.82 16.43
N LYS A 185 7.90 4.06 16.95
CA LYS A 185 8.45 5.25 16.28
C LYS A 185 9.96 5.09 16.06
N PRO A 186 10.51 5.64 14.97
CA PRO A 186 11.96 5.70 14.74
C PRO A 186 12.57 6.70 15.74
N SER A 187 12.84 6.23 16.96
CA SER A 187 13.49 7.01 18.01
C SER A 187 14.97 6.69 18.05
N GLY A 188 15.81 7.65 17.67
CA GLY A 188 17.25 7.49 17.73
C GLY A 188 18.00 8.81 17.53
N ALA A 189 18.13 9.61 18.59
CA ALA A 189 19.07 10.72 18.66
C ALA A 189 20.56 10.28 18.70
N LEU A 190 20.88 9.00 18.43
CA LEU A 190 22.21 8.43 18.66
C LEU A 190 22.70 7.40 17.61
N SER A 191 21.90 6.97 16.62
CA SER A 191 22.43 6.16 15.51
C SER A 191 21.55 6.23 14.24
N PRO A 192 22.12 6.57 13.06
CA PRO A 192 21.45 6.49 11.76
C PRO A 192 20.86 5.11 11.47
N ASP A 193 21.53 4.04 11.89
CA ASP A 193 21.13 2.65 11.62
C ASP A 193 19.77 2.30 12.24
N LEU A 194 19.46 2.89 13.40
CA LEU A 194 18.21 2.61 14.10
C LEU A 194 17.02 3.29 13.42
N ALA A 195 17.23 4.51 12.92
CA ALA A 195 16.22 5.24 12.15
C ALA A 195 15.92 4.54 10.82
N GLU A 196 16.95 4.03 10.14
CA GLU A 196 16.80 3.26 8.90
C GLU A 196 16.04 1.96 9.13
N ARG A 197 16.38 1.20 10.18
CA ARG A 197 15.69 -0.05 10.54
C ARG A 197 14.23 0.17 10.91
N SER A 198 13.93 1.14 11.78
CA SER A 198 12.55 1.46 12.15
C SER A 198 11.75 2.00 10.95
N GLY A 199 12.39 2.73 10.04
CA GLY A 199 11.75 3.17 8.81
C GLY A 199 11.40 2.02 7.87
N ALA A 200 12.30 1.05 7.72
CA ALA A 200 12.05 -0.15 6.93
C ALA A 200 10.92 -1.01 7.52
N GLU A 201 10.85 -1.12 8.86
CA GLU A 201 9.77 -1.83 9.55
C GLU A 201 8.41 -1.16 9.31
N ILE A 202 8.31 0.16 9.47
CA ILE A 202 7.07 0.92 9.20
C ILE A 202 6.61 0.70 7.76
N LEU A 203 7.52 0.78 6.78
CA LEU A 203 7.18 0.58 5.39
C LEU A 203 6.76 -0.87 5.08
N ALA A 204 7.43 -1.85 5.68
CA ALA A 204 7.06 -3.26 5.54
C ALA A 204 5.64 -3.51 6.10
N THR A 205 5.36 -3.04 7.31
CA THR A 205 4.03 -3.16 7.93
C THR A 205 2.95 -2.44 7.13
N ALA A 206 3.23 -1.26 6.57
CA ALA A 206 2.31 -0.55 5.71
C ALA A 206 1.96 -1.36 4.44
N ARG A 207 2.95 -2.04 3.84
CA ARG A 207 2.76 -2.92 2.67
C ARG A 207 1.93 -4.15 3.01
N GLU A 208 2.17 -4.75 4.16
CA GLU A 208 1.41 -5.91 4.63
C GLU A 208 -0.05 -5.55 4.90
N ALA A 209 -0.30 -4.40 5.54
CA ALA A 209 -1.64 -3.93 5.86
C ALA A 209 -2.52 -3.82 4.61
N VAL A 210 -2.00 -3.18 3.56
CA VAL A 210 -2.74 -2.94 2.31
C VAL A 210 -2.75 -4.14 1.35
N GLY A 211 -1.85 -5.10 1.51
CA GLY A 211 -1.81 -6.33 0.71
C GLY A 211 -2.73 -7.44 1.22
N ALA A 212 -3.27 -7.30 2.44
CA ALA A 212 -4.16 -8.28 3.07
C ALA A 212 -5.66 -7.93 2.95
N GLY A 213 -5.99 -6.81 2.30
CA GLY A 213 -7.34 -6.25 2.18
C GLY A 213 -8.01 -6.50 0.85
#